data_AF-A0A0A9D0E6-F1
#
_entry.id   AF-A0A0A9D0E6-F1
#
_cell.length_a   1.000
_cell.length_b   1.000
_cell.length_c   1.000
_cell.angle_alpha   90.00
_cell.angle_beta   90.00
_cell.angle_gamma   90.00
#
_symmetry.space_group_name_H-M   'P 1'
#
loop_
_entity.id
_entity.type
_entity.pdbx_description
1 polymer ?
#
loop_
_entity_poly.entity_id
_entity_poly.type
_entity_poly.pdbx_seq_one_letter_code
_entity_poly.pdbx_strand_id
1 'polypeptide(L)' 'MIQSRDLFKNFLEACAALREPLAAYIREQSPPPSCIISDMTHWWTADIAGELGIPRLSFSGFCGFSSLVKYSLILRRSKL' A
#
# COMPACT_ATOMS: atom_id res chain seq x y z
N MET A 1 -15.35 -7.86 -6.54
CA MET A 1 -14.35 -7.71 -7.62
C MET A 1 -14.64 -6.41 -8.36
N ILE A 2 -13.62 -5.62 -8.72
CA ILE A 2 -13.84 -4.33 -9.40
C ILE A 2 -14.34 -4.61 -10.82
N GLN A 3 -15.42 -3.93 -11.23
CA GLN A 3 -16.22 -4.27 -12.42
C GLN A 3 -15.57 -3.85 -13.75
N SER A 4 -14.62 -2.90 -13.73
CA SER A 4 -13.85 -2.49 -14.91
C SER A 4 -12.48 -1.94 -14.52
N ARG A 5 -11.55 -1.90 -15.48
CA ARG A 5 -10.20 -1.35 -15.26
C ARG A 5 -10.22 0.13 -14.91
N ASP A 6 -11.15 0.89 -15.48
CA ASP A 6 -11.25 2.34 -15.25
C ASP A 6 -11.67 2.66 -13.81
N LEU A 7 -12.49 1.79 -13.20
CA LEU A 7 -12.88 1.92 -11.80
C LEU A 7 -11.76 1.55 -10.81
N PHE A 8 -10.69 0.89 -11.27
CA PHE A 8 -9.58 0.51 -10.41
C PHE A 8 -8.88 1.73 -9.82
N LYS A 9 -8.69 2.78 -10.62
CA LYS A 9 -8.10 4.04 -10.17
C LYS A 9 -8.97 4.68 -9.08
N ASN A 10 -10.26 4.83 -9.34
CA ASN A 10 -11.21 5.41 -8.38
C ASN A 10 -11.24 4.62 -7.08
N PHE A 11 -11.14 3.28 -7.15
CA PHE A 11 -11.06 2.44 -5.97
C PHE A 11 -9.80 2.71 -5.14
N LEU A 12 -8.62 2.80 -5.78
CA LEU A 12 -7.38 3.12 -5.08
C LEU A 12 -7.39 4.53 -4.45
N GLU A 13 -7.97 5.51 -5.14
CA GLU A 13 -8.16 6.87 -4.61
C GLU A 13 -9.14 6.89 -3.43
N ALA A 14 -10.24 6.15 -3.51
CA ALA A 14 -11.17 6.00 -2.39
C ALA A 14 -10.51 5.31 -1.19
N CYS A 15 -9.65 4.31 -1.40
CA CYS A 15 -8.85 3.72 -0.34
C CYS A 15 -7.88 4.75 0.25
N ALA A 16 -7.24 5.58 -0.57
CA ALA A 16 -6.33 6.63 -0.09
C ALA A 16 -7.05 7.72 0.73
N ALA A 17 -8.32 8.00 0.44
CA ALA A 17 -9.15 8.90 1.24
C ALA A 17 -9.42 8.38 2.69
N LEU A 18 -9.05 7.14 3.01
CA LEU A 18 -9.08 6.61 4.38
C LEU A 18 -7.86 7.02 5.22
N ARG A 19 -6.92 7.78 4.66
CA ARG A 19 -5.69 8.20 5.32
C ARG A 19 -5.94 8.89 6.67
N GLU A 20 -6.73 9.97 6.68
CA GLU A 20 -7.02 10.74 7.89
C GLU A 20 -7.82 9.93 8.92
N PRO A 21 -8.90 9.21 8.55
CA PRO A 21 -9.59 8.30 9.46
C PRO A 21 -8.66 7.25 10.08
N LEU A 22 -7.77 6.64 9.29
CA LEU A 22 -6.83 5.64 9.80
C LEU A 22 -5.82 6.26 10.77
N ALA A 23 -5.27 7.43 10.44
CA ALA A 23 -4.34 8.13 11.31
C ALA A 23 -4.98 8.53 12.64
N ALA A 24 -6.23 8.99 12.62
CA ALA A 24 -6.99 9.29 13.84
C ALA A 24 -7.18 8.02 14.70
N TYR A 25 -7.66 6.94 14.08
CA TYR A 25 -7.85 5.65 14.75
C TYR A 25 -6.56 5.12 15.41
N ILE A 26 -5.42 5.22 14.72
CA ILE A 26 -4.12 4.77 15.24
C ILE A 26 -3.69 5.62 16.45
N ARG A 27 -3.88 6.94 16.41
CA ARG A 27 -3.52 7.84 17.53
C ARG A 27 -4.35 7.58 18.79
N GLU A 28 -5.56 7.05 18.63
CA GLU A 28 -6.44 6.67 19.74
C GLU A 28 -6.10 5.30 20.34
N GLN A 29 -5.26 4.48 19.70
CA GLN A 29 -4.90 3.17 20.23
C GLN A 29 -3.99 3.27 21.45
N SER A 30 -4.27 2.44 22.45
CA SER A 30 -3.42 2.24 23.62
C SER A 30 -3.32 0.74 23.92
N PRO A 31 -2.13 0.11 23.78
CA PRO A 31 -0.86 0.71 23.41
C PRO A 31 -0.80 1.16 21.93
N PRO A 32 0.07 2.12 21.57
CA PRO A 32 0.26 2.50 20.18
C PRO A 32 0.84 1.33 19.36
N PRO A 33 0.48 1.18 18.08
CA PRO A 33 1.06 0.15 17.23
C PRO A 33 2.54 0.41 16.99
N SER A 34 3.33 -0.67 16.90
CA SER A 34 4.77 -0.61 16.62
C SER A 34 5.11 -0.70 15.13
N CYS A 35 4.14 -1.02 14.27
CA CYS A 35 4.32 -1.10 12.82
C CYS A 35 2.99 -1.00 12.06
N ILE A 36 3.06 -0.71 10.76
CA ILE A 36 1.92 -0.81 9.83
C ILE A 36 2.21 -1.91 8.81
N ILE A 37 1.32 -2.89 8.69
CA ILE A 37 1.37 -3.89 7.62
C ILE A 37 0.26 -3.54 6.62
N SER A 38 0.61 -3.35 5.35
CA SER A 38 -0.33 -2.91 4.32
C SER A 38 -0.02 -3.53 2.97
N ASP A 39 -1.05 -3.77 2.15
CA ASP A 39 -0.84 -4.23 0.78
C ASP A 39 -0.01 -3.22 -0.04
N MET A 40 0.77 -3.71 -1.00
CA MET A 40 1.60 -2.88 -1.89
C MET A 40 0.84 -1.76 -2.61
N THR A 41 -0.46 -1.91 -2.82
CA THR A 41 -1.31 -0.90 -3.47
C THR A 41 -1.71 0.26 -2.55
N HIS A 42 -1.58 0.11 -1.22
CA HIS A 42 -1.90 1.15 -0.23
C HIS A 42 -0.65 1.97 0.14
N TRP A 43 -0.01 2.55 -0.87
CA TRP A 43 1.24 3.32 -0.71
C TRP A 43 1.11 4.51 0.26
N TRP A 44 -0.07 5.13 0.33
CA TRP A 44 -0.40 6.24 1.24
C TRP A 44 -0.25 5.91 2.74
N THR A 45 -0.24 4.63 3.12
CA THR A 45 0.02 4.21 4.51
C THR A 45 1.48 4.40 4.93
N ALA A 46 2.40 4.59 3.97
CA ALA A 46 3.80 4.89 4.25
C ALA A 46 3.97 6.25 4.92
N ASP A 47 3.17 7.23 4.50
CA ASP A 47 3.23 8.58 5.07
C ASP A 47 2.79 8.55 6.54
N ILE A 48 1.72 7.81 6.86
CA ILE A 48 1.24 7.64 8.24
C ILE A 48 2.31 6.95 9.10
N ALA A 49 2.92 5.88 8.59
CA ALA A 49 4.00 5.18 9.30
C ALA A 49 5.19 6.11 9.58
N GLY A 50 5.57 6.93 8.59
CA GLY A 50 6.63 7.94 8.73
C GLY A 50 6.31 9.01 9.77
N GLU A 51 5.08 9.55 9.77
CA GLU A 51 4.63 10.52 10.77
C GLU A 51 4.64 9.97 12.19
N LEU A 52 4.34 8.69 12.36
CA LEU A 52 4.34 7.99 13.64
C LEU A 52 5.74 7.49 14.05
N GLY A 53 6.74 7.57 13.17
CA GLY A 53 8.08 7.05 13.42
C GLY A 53 8.16 5.52 13.52
N ILE A 54 7.23 4.80 12.88
CA ILE A 54 7.16 3.33 12.92
C ILE A 54 7.40 2.73 11.52
N PRO A 55 7.92 1.49 11.42
CA PRO A 55 8.13 0.84 10.13
C PRO A 55 6.80 0.50 9.43
N ARG A 56 6.79 0.63 8.10
CA ARG A 56 5.77 0.03 7.23
C ARG A 56 6.30 -1.22 6.55
N LEU A 57 5.61 -2.34 6.74
CA LEU A 57 5.86 -3.59 6.03
C LEU A 57 4.86 -3.73 4.88
N SER A 58 5.37 -3.73 3.64
CA SER A 58 4.53 -3.92 2.47
C SER A 58 4.26 -5.40 2.23
N PHE A 59 2.99 -5.80 2.25
CA PHE A 59 2.56 -7.15 1.92
C PHE A 59 2.24 -7.24 0.42
N SER A 60 2.79 -8.28 -0.24
CA SER A 60 2.47 -8.63 -1.62
C SER A 60 1.75 -9.98 -1.61
N GLY A 61 0.51 -10.01 -2.08
CA GLY A 61 -0.21 -11.27 -2.27
C GLY A 61 0.30 -12.12 -3.44
N PHE A 62 1.25 -11.61 -4.23
CA PHE A 62 1.82 -12.34 -5.36
C PHE A 62 2.90 -13.33 -4.90
N CYS A 63 2.92 -14.54 -5.46
CA CYS A 63 4.01 -15.47 -5.24
C CYS A 63 5.34 -14.94 -5.79
N GLY A 64 6.46 -15.55 -5.38
CA GLY A 64 7.80 -15.15 -5.81
C GLY A 64 7.98 -15.17 -7.33
N PHE A 65 7.40 -16.17 -8.01
CA PHE A 65 7.44 -16.26 -9.47
C PHE A 65 6.77 -15.07 -10.16
N SER A 66 5.51 -14.76 -9.78
CA SER A 66 4.77 -13.62 -10.35
C SER A 66 5.48 -12.29 -10.08
N SER A 67 6.09 -12.15 -8.90
CA SER A 67 6.87 -10.97 -8.54
C SER A 67 8.12 -10.82 -9.40
N LEU A 68 8.86 -11.91 -9.64
CA LEU A 68 10.05 -11.93 -10.49
C LEU A 68 9.74 -11.59 -11.95
N VAL A 69 8.65 -12.15 -12.49
CA VAL A 69 8.21 -11.84 -13.86
C VAL A 69 7.86 -10.36 -13.99
N LYS A 70 7.08 -9.81 -13.04
CA LYS A 70 6.74 -8.39 -13.00
C LYS A 70 7.99 -7.52 -12.99
N TYR A 71 8.95 -7.83 -12.11
CA TYR A 71 10.22 -7.11 -12.01
C TYR A 71 11.01 -7.14 -13.33
N SER A 72 11.14 -8.31 -13.96
CA SER A 72 11.88 -8.49 -15.21
C SER A 72 11.26 -7.71 -16.37
N LEU A 73 9.93 -7.65 -16.45
CA LEU A 73 9.22 -6.89 -17.48
C LEU A 73 9.39 -5.38 -17.31
N ILE A 74 9.34 -4.88 -16.06
CA ILE A 74 9.57 -3.46 -15.76
C ILE A 74 11.01 -3.06 -16.11
N LEU A 75 12.00 -3.88 -15.70
CA LEU A 75 13.42 -3.61 -15.96
C LEU A 75 13.77 -3.60 -17.46
N ARG A 76 13.10 -4.41 -18.27
CA ARG A 76 13.30 -4.40 -19.73
C ARG A 76 12.71 -3.16 -20.38
N ARG A 77 11.59 -2.65 -19.88
CA ARG A 77 10.96 -1.41 -20.38
C ARG A 77 11.76 -0.14 -20.07
N SER A 78 12.57 -0.13 -19.02
CA SER A 78 13.41 1.03 -18.68
C SER A 78 14.74 1.08 -19.44
N LYS A 79 15.04 0.07 -20.28
CA LYS A 79 16.26 -0.01 -21.10
C LYS A 79 16.00 0.25 -22.59
N LEU A 80 14.76 0.55 -22.96
CA LEU A 80 14.32 0.96 -24.29
C LEU A 80 13.86 2.42 -24.20
#